data_AF-A0A3D3G3W0-F1
#
_entry.id   AF-A0A3D3G3W0-F1
#
_cell.length_a   1.000
_cell.length_b   1.000
_cell.length_c   1.000
_cell.angle_alpha   90.00
_cell.angle_beta   90.00
_cell.angle_gamma   90.00
#
_symmetry.space_group_name_H-M   'P 1'
#
loop_
_entity.id
_entity.type
_entity.pdbx_description
1 polymer ?
#
loop_
_entity_poly.entity_id
_entity_poly.type
_entity_poly.pdbx_seq_one_letter_code
_entity_poly.pdbx_strand_id
1 'polypeptide(L)'
;MNRDFFIRLTFAAHRVADALPKTEQVAQEIRSAANEILADLLLLTSKEVMKSERKREILFQLERQIDILLVYFDKAKKQNWIHPENFSLLEVEYGKIRELFEIFRDIQEPKIENIEEEKSELLKKEGMVMRETPKFEKQEGGEKREEERVLSPVGVESNPHPLTQRQKKIIEFLRAKENAQVWELQKILPEVTKRTLRRDLDELLQKNLVERKGAWNAVSYELKT
;
A
#
# COMPACT_ATOMS: atom_id res chain seq x y z
N MET A 1 -9.59 -6.05 3.06
CA MET A 1 -10.96 -5.61 3.43
C MET A 1 -11.45 -4.59 2.42
N ASN A 2 -12.75 -4.55 2.12
CA ASN A 2 -13.35 -3.64 1.13
C ASN A 2 -14.44 -2.77 1.77
N ARG A 3 -14.94 -1.77 1.03
CA ARG A 3 -16.00 -0.86 1.49
C ARG A 3 -17.22 -1.59 2.04
N ASP A 4 -17.71 -2.60 1.32
CA ASP A 4 -18.90 -3.36 1.72
C ASP A 4 -18.70 -4.12 3.04
N PHE A 5 -17.48 -4.61 3.28
CA PHE A 5 -17.12 -5.26 4.53
C PHE A 5 -17.26 -4.28 5.72
N PHE A 6 -16.72 -3.07 5.61
CA PHE A 6 -16.81 -2.07 6.69
C PHE A 6 -18.26 -1.67 6.95
N ILE A 7 -19.06 -1.46 5.90
CA ILE A 7 -20.49 -1.16 6.03
C ILE A 7 -21.21 -2.29 6.77
N ARG A 8 -20.99 -3.55 6.39
CA ARG A 8 -21.61 -4.70 7.07
C ARG A 8 -21.18 -4.81 8.54
N LEU A 9 -19.90 -4.54 8.83
CA LEU A 9 -19.38 -4.56 10.19
C LEU A 9 -20.07 -3.50 11.06
N THR A 10 -20.20 -2.27 10.56
CA THR A 10 -20.93 -1.20 11.24
C THR A 10 -22.41 -1.59 11.43
N PHE A 11 -23.09 -2.12 10.42
CA PHE A 11 -24.46 -2.61 10.58
C PHE A 11 -24.59 -3.67 11.68
N ALA A 12 -23.63 -4.60 11.78
CA ALA A 12 -23.65 -5.60 12.82
C ALA A 12 -23.46 -4.98 14.22
N ALA A 13 -22.61 -3.96 14.38
CA ALA A 13 -22.50 -3.19 15.62
C ALA A 13 -23.80 -2.45 15.97
N HIS A 14 -24.49 -1.87 14.98
CA HIS A 14 -25.82 -1.27 15.17
C HIS A 14 -26.86 -2.29 15.63
N ARG A 15 -26.88 -3.49 15.04
CA ARG A 15 -27.81 -4.55 15.46
C ARG A 15 -27.62 -4.95 16.92
N VAL A 16 -26.37 -5.00 17.37
CA VAL A 16 -26.05 -5.25 18.78
C VAL A 16 -26.51 -4.08 19.64
N ALA A 17 -26.27 -2.83 19.21
CA ALA A 17 -26.77 -1.65 19.92
C ALA A 17 -28.31 -1.57 19.97
N ASP A 18 -29.01 -2.07 18.96
CA ASP A 18 -30.49 -2.09 18.91
C ASP A 18 -31.09 -3.13 19.87
N ALA A 19 -30.34 -4.19 20.17
CA ALA A 19 -30.73 -5.21 21.14
C ALA A 19 -30.48 -4.77 22.60
N LEU A 20 -29.80 -3.63 22.82
CA LEU A 20 -29.59 -3.06 24.15
C LEU A 20 -30.83 -2.29 24.64
N PRO A 21 -31.01 -2.14 25.97
CA PRO A 21 -32.07 -1.31 26.52
C PRO A 21 -31.98 0.14 26.05
N LYS A 22 -33.09 0.70 25.54
CA LYS A 22 -33.12 2.05 24.94
C LYS A 22 -32.85 3.19 25.92
N THR A 23 -32.93 2.93 27.22
CA THR A 23 -32.64 3.89 28.29
C THR A 23 -31.15 4.10 28.53
N GLU A 24 -30.30 3.25 27.96
CA GLU A 24 -28.87 3.23 28.25
C GLU A 24 -28.06 4.03 27.24
N GLN A 25 -27.24 4.95 27.75
CA GLN A 25 -26.29 5.74 26.95
C GLN A 25 -25.35 4.84 26.13
N VAL A 26 -25.04 3.64 26.63
CA VAL A 26 -24.14 2.65 25.99
C VAL A 26 -24.53 2.34 24.55
N ALA A 27 -25.83 2.20 24.25
CA ALA A 27 -26.29 1.92 22.90
C ALA A 27 -25.98 3.07 21.93
N GLN A 28 -26.13 4.32 22.38
CA GLN A 28 -25.80 5.50 21.58
C GLN A 28 -24.30 5.61 21.34
N GLU A 29 -23.49 5.35 22.37
CA GLU A 29 -22.03 5.40 22.26
C GLU A 29 -21.49 4.33 21.30
N ILE A 30 -22.03 3.11 21.35
CA ILE A 30 -21.67 2.05 20.38
C ILE A 30 -21.98 2.48 18.95
N ARG A 31 -23.17 3.04 18.71
CA ARG A 31 -23.55 3.52 17.36
C ARG A 31 -22.66 4.66 16.90
N SER A 32 -22.38 5.60 17.79
CA SER A 32 -21.51 6.75 17.52
C SER A 32 -20.11 6.28 17.14
N ALA A 33 -19.46 5.49 18.00
CA ALA A 33 -18.12 4.96 17.75
C ALA A 33 -18.07 4.12 16.46
N ALA A 34 -19.07 3.26 16.20
CA ALA A 34 -19.12 2.45 14.99
C ALA A 34 -19.26 3.30 13.69
N ASN A 35 -19.95 4.44 13.77
CA ASN A 35 -20.09 5.37 12.64
C ASN A 35 -18.81 6.18 12.41
N GLU A 36 -18.16 6.66 13.47
CA GLU A 36 -16.87 7.34 13.40
C GLU A 36 -15.81 6.41 12.76
N ILE A 37 -15.73 5.16 13.24
CA ILE A 37 -14.85 4.14 12.65
C ILE A 37 -15.15 3.94 11.16
N LEU A 38 -16.42 3.86 10.77
CA LEU A 38 -16.79 3.71 9.36
C LEU A 38 -16.34 4.92 8.54
N ALA A 39 -16.57 6.14 9.02
CA ALA A 39 -16.19 7.36 8.34
C ALA A 39 -14.67 7.39 8.08
N ASP A 40 -13.87 7.09 9.11
CA ASP A 40 -12.42 7.03 9.02
C ASP A 40 -11.94 5.95 8.04
N LEU A 41 -12.54 4.76 8.09
CA LEU A 41 -12.23 3.67 7.16
C LEU A 41 -12.59 4.00 5.71
N LEU A 42 -13.70 4.69 5.49
CA LEU A 42 -14.10 5.15 4.15
C LEU A 42 -13.15 6.22 3.62
N LEU A 43 -12.69 7.14 4.47
CA LEU A 43 -11.68 8.13 4.12
C LEU A 43 -10.36 7.47 3.73
N LEU A 44 -9.90 6.48 4.51
CA LEU A 44 -8.65 5.75 4.24
C LEU A 44 -8.73 4.86 3.00
N THR A 45 -9.92 4.40 2.62
CA THR A 45 -10.13 3.55 1.43
C THR A 45 -10.55 4.33 0.19
N SER A 46 -10.78 5.63 0.32
CA SER A 46 -11.04 6.51 -0.80
C SER A 46 -9.83 6.52 -1.76
N LYS A 47 -10.09 6.76 -3.06
CA LYS A 47 -9.03 6.86 -4.07
C LYS A 47 -8.24 8.17 -3.99
N GLU A 48 -8.57 9.05 -3.05
CA GLU A 48 -7.94 10.35 -2.92
C GLU A 48 -6.55 10.22 -2.30
N VAL A 49 -5.59 10.95 -2.88
CA VAL A 49 -4.23 11.01 -2.36
C VAL A 49 -4.25 11.90 -1.12
N MET A 50 -4.35 11.29 0.06
CA MET A 50 -4.22 12.02 1.33
C MET A 50 -2.76 12.19 1.75
N LYS A 51 -2.44 13.37 2.30
CA LYS A 51 -1.15 13.67 2.94
C LYS A 51 -0.87 12.70 4.08
N SER A 52 0.41 12.39 4.28
CA SER A 52 0.86 11.41 5.28
C SER A 52 0.53 11.83 6.71
N GLU A 53 0.58 13.13 7.05
CA GLU A 53 0.21 13.61 8.38
C GLU A 53 -1.28 13.34 8.67
N ARG A 54 -2.16 13.71 7.75
CA ARG A 54 -3.61 13.51 7.89
C ARG A 54 -3.97 12.03 8.00
N LYS A 55 -3.26 11.15 7.27
CA LYS A 55 -3.42 9.70 7.42
C LYS A 55 -3.05 9.25 8.83
N ARG A 56 -1.94 9.73 9.38
CA ARG A 56 -1.50 9.39 10.74
C ARG A 56 -2.50 9.84 11.80
N GLU A 57 -3.06 11.03 11.65
CA GLU A 57 -4.13 11.54 12.53
C GLU A 57 -5.37 10.65 12.50
N ILE A 58 -5.85 10.29 11.30
CA ILE A 58 -7.02 9.42 11.13
C ILE A 58 -6.74 8.03 11.73
N LEU A 59 -5.53 7.49 11.56
CA LEU A 59 -5.17 6.20 12.16
C LEU A 59 -5.17 6.24 13.69
N PHE A 60 -4.70 7.34 14.30
CA PHE A 60 -4.74 7.52 15.75
C PHE A 60 -6.18 7.65 16.25
N GLN A 61 -7.01 8.42 15.54
CA GLN A 61 -8.44 8.55 15.86
C GLN A 61 -9.16 7.21 15.76
N LEU A 62 -8.93 6.48 14.67
CA LEU A 62 -9.51 5.17 14.42
C LEU A 62 -9.15 4.16 15.53
N GLU A 63 -7.89 4.09 15.94
CA GLU A 63 -7.45 3.22 17.03
C GLU A 63 -8.20 3.55 18.32
N ARG A 64 -8.25 4.83 18.68
CA ARG A 64 -8.98 5.30 19.87
C ARG A 64 -10.47 4.94 19.80
N GLN A 65 -11.11 5.09 18.64
CA GLN A 65 -12.52 4.77 18.50
C GLN A 65 -12.79 3.27 18.60
N ILE A 66 -11.90 2.43 18.07
CA ILE A 66 -11.98 0.97 18.24
C ILE A 66 -11.87 0.61 19.72
N ASP A 67 -10.90 1.19 20.45
CA ASP A 67 -10.75 0.93 21.89
C ASP A 67 -12.00 1.35 22.68
N ILE A 68 -12.57 2.52 22.39
CA ILE A 68 -13.82 2.99 23.00
C ILE A 68 -14.96 1.99 22.74
N LEU A 69 -15.12 1.54 21.48
CA LEU A 69 -16.14 0.59 21.10
C LEU A 69 -16.01 -0.73 21.88
N LEU A 70 -14.80 -1.27 21.98
CA LEU A 70 -14.52 -2.50 22.72
C LEU A 70 -14.81 -2.38 24.22
N VAL A 71 -14.50 -1.22 24.83
CA VAL A 71 -14.86 -0.95 26.23
C VAL A 71 -16.38 -0.99 26.44
N TYR A 72 -17.16 -0.44 25.50
CA TYR A 72 -18.62 -0.50 25.59
C TYR A 72 -19.17 -1.91 25.34
N PHE A 73 -18.55 -2.71 24.47
CA PHE A 73 -18.91 -4.13 24.33
C PHE A 73 -18.65 -4.91 25.62
N ASP A 74 -17.50 -4.69 26.27
CA ASP A 74 -17.20 -5.33 27.56
C ASP A 74 -18.18 -4.90 28.65
N LYS A 75 -18.54 -3.61 28.71
CA LYS A 75 -19.58 -3.11 29.61
C LYS A 75 -20.93 -3.80 29.35
N ALA A 76 -21.34 -3.91 28.09
CA ALA A 76 -22.60 -4.56 27.71
C ALA A 76 -22.60 -6.07 28.05
N LYS A 77 -21.47 -6.77 27.86
CA LYS A 77 -21.29 -8.17 28.26
C LYS A 77 -21.41 -8.35 29.77
N LYS A 78 -20.77 -7.50 30.57
CA LYS A 78 -20.80 -7.55 32.04
C LYS A 78 -22.20 -7.35 32.61
N GLN A 79 -23.01 -6.50 31.97
CA GLN A 79 -24.41 -6.29 32.33
C GLN A 79 -25.35 -7.40 31.83
N ASN A 80 -24.81 -8.37 31.08
CA ASN A 80 -25.52 -9.52 30.52
C ASN A 80 -26.77 -9.13 29.70
N TRP A 81 -26.72 -7.96 29.04
CA TRP A 81 -27.83 -7.47 28.21
C TRP A 81 -28.01 -8.28 26.94
N ILE A 82 -26.93 -8.82 26.40
CA ILE A 82 -26.88 -9.62 25.19
C ILE A 82 -25.86 -10.74 25.42
N HIS A 83 -26.11 -11.93 24.86
CA HIS A 83 -25.17 -13.04 24.94
C HIS A 83 -23.77 -12.64 24.43
N PRO A 84 -22.69 -12.97 25.17
CA PRO A 84 -21.32 -12.60 24.80
C PRO A 84 -20.90 -13.00 23.38
N GLU A 85 -21.44 -14.12 22.88
CA GLU A 85 -21.19 -14.64 21.53
C GLU A 85 -21.54 -13.62 20.43
N ASN A 86 -22.55 -12.78 20.65
CA ASN A 86 -22.95 -11.75 19.69
C ASN A 86 -21.91 -10.63 19.56
N PHE A 87 -21.04 -10.46 20.57
CA PHE A 87 -19.94 -9.49 20.54
C PHE A 87 -18.65 -10.13 20.02
N SER A 88 -18.41 -11.43 20.26
CA SER A 88 -17.15 -12.09 19.94
C SER A 88 -16.72 -11.91 18.48
N LEU A 89 -17.65 -12.05 17.55
CA LEU A 89 -17.35 -11.83 16.12
C LEU A 89 -16.97 -10.38 15.83
N LEU A 90 -17.68 -9.41 16.43
CA LEU A 90 -17.38 -7.99 16.24
C LEU A 90 -16.01 -7.65 16.83
N GLU A 91 -15.69 -8.13 18.02
CA GLU A 91 -14.39 -7.91 18.67
C GLU A 91 -13.24 -8.42 17.80
N VAL A 92 -13.39 -9.61 17.22
CA VAL A 92 -12.41 -10.18 16.29
C VAL A 92 -12.26 -9.32 15.03
N GLU A 93 -13.37 -8.91 14.40
CA GLU A 93 -13.29 -8.14 13.15
C GLU A 93 -12.74 -6.72 13.36
N TYR A 94 -13.13 -6.03 14.44
CA TYR A 94 -12.54 -4.74 14.80
C TYR A 94 -11.07 -4.88 15.22
N GLY A 95 -10.69 -5.98 15.88
CA GLY A 95 -9.30 -6.32 16.19
C GLY A 95 -8.43 -6.48 14.93
N LYS A 96 -8.91 -7.20 13.92
CA LYS A 96 -8.21 -7.33 12.62
C LYS A 96 -7.99 -5.98 11.93
N ILE A 97 -8.93 -5.04 12.08
CA ILE A 97 -8.78 -3.68 11.55
C ILE A 97 -7.63 -2.97 12.26
N ARG A 98 -7.53 -3.08 13.59
CA ARG A 98 -6.42 -2.53 14.38
C ARG A 98 -5.07 -3.11 13.92
N GLU A 99 -4.94 -4.43 13.88
CA GLU A 99 -3.70 -5.13 13.50
C GLU A 99 -3.23 -4.71 12.10
N LEU A 100 -4.17 -4.61 11.16
CA LEU A 100 -3.88 -4.19 9.79
C LEU A 100 -3.18 -2.83 9.77
N PHE A 101 -3.57 -1.90 10.65
CA PHE A 101 -3.02 -0.55 10.69
C PHE A 101 -1.76 -0.40 11.53
N GLU A 102 -1.55 -1.22 12.56
CA GLU A 102 -0.27 -1.28 13.26
C GLU A 102 0.86 -1.67 12.30
N ILE A 103 0.61 -2.65 11.42
CA ILE A 103 1.55 -3.03 10.36
C ILE A 103 1.86 -1.85 9.42
N PHE A 104 0.89 -0.96 9.16
CA PHE A 104 1.11 0.24 8.32
C PHE A 104 1.78 1.40 9.06
N ARG A 105 1.80 1.40 10.39
CA ARG A 105 2.49 2.41 11.21
C ARG A 105 4.00 2.22 11.13
N ASP A 106 4.46 0.98 11.20
CA ASP A 106 5.88 0.64 11.24
C ASP A 106 6.59 0.75 9.89
N ILE A 107 5.84 0.72 8.77
CA ILE A 107 6.40 0.81 7.42
C ILE A 107 6.59 2.28 6.95
N GLN A 108 6.08 3.27 7.71
CA GLN A 108 6.04 4.68 7.30
C GLN A 108 7.17 5.59 7.81
N GLU A 109 8.38 5.06 7.99
CA GLU A 109 9.58 5.92 8.06
C GLU A 109 10.68 5.49 7.09
N PRO A 110 10.67 5.98 5.84
CA PRO A 110 11.86 6.60 5.32
C PRO A 110 11.88 8.04 5.85
N LYS A 111 12.82 8.33 6.76
CA LYS A 111 13.27 9.72 7.01
C LYS A 111 13.79 10.29 5.70
N ILE A 112 12.94 10.92 4.90
CA ILE A 112 13.37 11.80 3.82
C ILE A 112 13.57 13.17 4.45
N GLU A 113 14.60 13.31 5.29
CA GLU A 113 15.00 14.63 5.79
C GLU A 113 16.07 15.29 4.93
N ASN A 114 16.81 14.59 4.07
CA ASN A 114 18.01 15.18 3.45
C ASN A 114 18.11 15.04 1.91
N ILE A 115 17.05 15.26 1.14
CA ILE A 115 17.17 15.33 -0.34
C ILE A 115 17.10 16.77 -0.87
N GLU A 116 16.45 17.69 -0.17
CA GLU A 116 16.39 19.10 -0.62
C GLU A 116 17.69 19.87 -0.32
N GLU A 117 18.41 19.54 0.76
CA GLU A 117 19.71 20.17 1.03
C GLU A 117 20.79 19.75 0.03
N GLU A 118 20.88 18.46 -0.31
CA GLU A 118 21.87 17.95 -1.30
C GLU A 118 21.62 18.51 -2.72
N LYS A 119 20.36 18.66 -3.14
CA LYS A 119 20.03 19.29 -4.43
C LYS A 119 20.46 20.76 -4.47
N SER A 120 20.30 21.48 -3.36
CA SER A 120 20.67 22.89 -3.27
C SER A 120 22.19 23.12 -3.24
N GLU A 121 22.97 22.14 -2.75
CA GLU A 121 24.42 22.17 -2.77
C GLU A 121 25.02 21.79 -4.14
N LEU A 122 24.40 20.85 -4.86
CA LEU A 122 24.81 20.50 -6.24
C LEU A 122 24.57 21.65 -7.22
N LEU A 123 23.46 22.38 -7.09
CA LEU A 123 23.16 23.55 -7.92
C LEU A 123 24.07 24.77 -7.65
N LYS A 124 24.73 24.82 -6.48
CA LYS A 124 25.72 25.87 -6.16
C LYS A 124 27.13 25.53 -6.65
N LYS A 125 27.45 24.26 -6.90
CA LYS A 125 28.76 23.84 -7.40
C LYS A 125 28.91 23.96 -8.92
N GLU A 126 27.83 23.99 -9.68
CA GLU A 126 27.86 24.11 -11.15
C GLU A 126 27.51 25.51 -11.66
N GLY A 127 28.25 26.51 -11.17
CA GLY A 127 28.25 27.85 -11.74
C GLY A 127 29.07 27.93 -13.04
N MET A 128 28.36 28.16 -14.15
CA MET A 128 28.80 28.78 -15.43
C MET A 128 29.82 28.05 -16.32
N VAL A 129 29.33 27.49 -17.44
CA VAL A 129 29.74 27.95 -18.78
C VAL A 129 28.52 27.99 -19.70
N MET A 130 28.07 29.20 -20.04
CA MET A 130 27.24 29.42 -21.21
C MET A 130 28.04 29.03 -22.46
N ARG A 131 27.52 28.11 -23.28
CA ARG A 131 27.85 28.07 -24.70
C ARG A 131 26.58 27.93 -25.52
N GLU A 132 26.58 28.71 -26.58
CA GLU A 132 25.48 29.08 -27.43
C GLU A 132 24.84 27.87 -28.11
N THR A 133 23.53 27.95 -28.28
CA THR A 133 22.73 27.02 -29.07
C THR A 133 23.01 27.20 -30.56
N PRO A 134 23.41 26.15 -31.30
CA PRO A 134 23.23 26.14 -32.74
C PRO A 134 21.78 25.76 -33.04
N LYS A 135 21.08 26.63 -33.75
CA LYS A 135 19.81 26.35 -34.42
C LYS A 135 20.01 25.11 -35.31
N PHE A 136 19.21 24.06 -35.11
CA PHE A 136 19.09 22.98 -36.09
C PHE A 136 17.73 23.08 -36.78
N GLU A 137 17.80 23.46 -38.05
CA GLU A 137 16.71 23.42 -39.02
C GLU A 137 16.26 21.99 -39.27
N LYS A 138 14.94 21.84 -39.40
CA LYS A 138 14.30 20.67 -39.99
C LYS A 138 14.60 20.63 -41.48
N GLN A 139 15.11 19.51 -41.99
CA GLN A 139 14.79 19.06 -43.34
C GLN A 139 14.54 17.55 -43.37
N GLU A 140 13.51 17.21 -44.13
CA GLU A 140 12.93 15.90 -44.39
C GLU A 140 13.66 15.17 -45.53
N GLY A 141 13.36 13.86 -45.66
CA GLY A 141 13.70 13.00 -46.79
C GLY A 141 14.76 11.97 -46.42
N GLY A 142 14.63 10.67 -46.63
CA GLY A 142 13.75 9.89 -47.50
C GLY A 142 14.57 8.70 -48.02
N GLU A 143 13.93 7.52 -48.09
CA GLU A 143 14.34 6.30 -48.81
C GLU A 143 15.27 5.23 -48.16
N LYS A 144 14.58 4.16 -47.74
CA LYS A 144 14.67 2.74 -48.19
C LYS A 144 16.04 2.04 -48.29
N ARG A 145 16.17 0.93 -47.54
CA ARG A 145 16.54 -0.39 -48.11
C ARG A 145 16.15 -1.56 -47.19
N GLU A 146 15.43 -2.51 -47.78
CA GLU A 146 15.34 -3.95 -47.45
C GLU A 146 16.78 -4.55 -47.46
N GLU A 147 17.21 -5.63 -46.81
CA GLU A 147 16.76 -6.96 -46.37
C GLU A 147 17.61 -7.29 -45.11
N GLU A 148 17.30 -8.22 -44.19
CA GLU A 148 17.44 -9.66 -44.38
C GLU A 148 17.05 -10.37 -43.06
N ARG A 149 16.30 -11.47 -43.18
CA ARG A 149 15.96 -12.38 -42.08
C ARG A 149 17.14 -13.30 -41.79
N VAL A 150 17.55 -13.41 -40.53
CA VAL A 150 18.20 -14.64 -40.05
C VAL A 150 17.68 -15.00 -38.67
N LEU A 151 17.07 -16.18 -38.59
CA LEU A 151 16.72 -16.89 -37.37
C LEU A 151 17.92 -17.72 -36.89
N SER A 152 17.95 -17.97 -35.57
CA SER A 152 18.67 -19.02 -34.82
C SER A 152 19.92 -18.56 -34.03
N PRO A 153 20.41 -19.33 -33.06
CA PRO A 153 19.79 -19.65 -31.77
C PRO A 153 20.75 -19.42 -30.57
N VAL A 154 20.21 -19.34 -29.35
CA VAL A 154 20.84 -19.67 -28.03
C VAL A 154 22.29 -19.19 -27.78
N GLY A 155 22.46 -18.31 -26.79
CA GLY A 155 23.75 -18.16 -26.10
C GLY A 155 23.97 -16.83 -25.41
N VAL A 156 23.67 -16.80 -24.11
CA VAL A 156 24.30 -15.99 -23.04
C VAL A 156 25.19 -14.82 -23.49
N GLU A 157 24.65 -13.59 -23.44
CA GLU A 157 25.47 -12.41 -23.20
C GLU A 157 24.83 -11.52 -22.13
N SER A 158 25.47 -11.57 -20.96
CA SER A 158 25.31 -10.70 -19.82
C SER A 158 25.67 -9.27 -20.19
N ASN A 159 24.71 -8.50 -20.70
CA ASN A 159 24.75 -7.06 -20.57
C ASN A 159 24.11 -6.69 -19.22
N PRO A 160 24.86 -6.14 -18.24
CA PRO A 160 24.29 -5.66 -17.00
C PRO A 160 23.53 -4.37 -17.32
N HIS A 161 22.30 -4.48 -17.80
CA HIS A 161 21.38 -3.34 -17.79
C HIS A 161 21.22 -2.96 -16.32
N PRO A 162 21.72 -1.77 -15.92
CA PRO A 162 21.71 -1.36 -14.54
C PRO A 162 20.27 -1.40 -14.06
N LEU A 163 20.04 -2.06 -12.93
CA LEU A 163 18.71 -2.17 -12.34
C LEU A 163 18.10 -0.77 -12.25
N THR A 164 16.89 -0.63 -12.77
CA THR A 164 16.18 0.64 -12.66
C THR A 164 16.00 0.98 -11.18
N GLN A 165 15.93 2.27 -10.83
CA GLN A 165 15.72 2.69 -9.44
C GLN A 165 14.49 2.00 -8.82
N ARG A 166 13.47 1.72 -9.65
CA ARG A 166 12.28 0.97 -9.28
C ARG A 166 12.57 -0.51 -8.97
N GLN A 167 13.32 -1.20 -9.83
CA GLN A 167 13.73 -2.59 -9.58
C GLN A 167 14.58 -2.72 -8.32
N LYS A 168 15.44 -1.73 -8.04
CA LYS A 168 16.21 -1.67 -6.79
C LYS A 168 15.30 -1.58 -5.56
N LYS A 169 14.29 -0.71 -5.59
CA LYS A 169 13.28 -0.62 -4.51
C LYS A 169 12.50 -1.93 -4.31
N ILE A 170 12.19 -2.66 -5.39
CA ILE A 170 11.54 -3.97 -5.30
C ILE A 170 12.45 -4.99 -4.59
N ILE A 171 13.73 -5.06 -4.95
CA ILE A 171 14.71 -5.95 -4.32
C ILE A 171 14.90 -5.60 -2.84
N GLU A 172 15.02 -4.31 -2.53
CA GLU A 172 15.17 -3.83 -1.16
C GLU A 172 13.96 -4.22 -0.30
N PHE A 173 12.75 -4.08 -0.84
CA PHE A 173 11.53 -4.52 -0.18
C PHE A 173 11.50 -6.03 0.05
N LEU A 174 11.89 -6.83 -0.95
CA LEU A 174 11.97 -8.29 -0.84
C LEU A 174 13.05 -8.73 0.17
N ARG A 175 14.13 -7.97 0.33
CA ARG A 175 15.15 -8.22 1.36
C ARG A 175 14.59 -8.02 2.77
N ALA A 176 13.69 -7.07 2.95
CA ALA A 176 13.10 -6.77 4.25
C ALA A 176 11.96 -7.73 4.64
N LYS A 177 11.18 -8.22 3.66
CA LYS A 177 9.93 -8.97 3.91
C LYS A 177 10.00 -10.47 3.60
N GLU A 178 11.15 -10.97 3.13
CA GLU A 178 11.39 -12.34 2.63
C GLU A 178 10.56 -12.70 1.37
N ASN A 179 9.28 -12.37 1.33
CA ASN A 179 8.41 -12.52 0.17
C ASN A 179 7.42 -11.34 0.01
N ALA A 180 6.94 -11.14 -1.22
CA ALA A 180 5.94 -10.12 -1.51
C ALA A 180 4.99 -10.53 -2.63
N GLN A 181 3.74 -10.11 -2.52
CA GLN A 181 2.77 -10.20 -3.62
C GLN A 181 2.72 -8.91 -4.44
N VAL A 182 2.26 -8.99 -5.69
CA VAL A 182 2.20 -7.82 -6.60
C VAL A 182 1.37 -6.67 -6.02
N TRP A 183 0.32 -6.96 -5.26
CA TRP A 183 -0.50 -5.92 -4.63
C TRP A 183 0.23 -5.20 -3.48
N GLU A 184 1.17 -5.87 -2.82
CA GLU A 184 2.01 -5.29 -1.76
C GLU A 184 3.06 -4.38 -2.38
N LEU A 185 3.68 -4.81 -3.48
CA LEU A 185 4.59 -3.98 -4.27
C LEU A 185 3.88 -2.74 -4.84
N GLN A 186 2.58 -2.84 -5.16
CA GLN A 186 1.79 -1.69 -5.60
C GLN A 186 1.56 -0.67 -4.47
N LYS A 187 1.58 -1.08 -3.20
CA LYS A 187 1.44 -0.17 -2.07
C LYS A 187 2.70 0.68 -1.84
N ILE A 188 3.88 0.13 -2.12
CA ILE A 188 5.16 0.85 -2.00
C ILE A 188 5.52 1.69 -3.23
N LEU A 189 5.00 1.29 -4.41
CA LEU A 189 5.22 1.97 -5.68
C LEU A 189 3.85 2.36 -6.29
N PRO A 190 3.09 3.28 -5.67
CA PRO A 190 1.75 3.64 -6.12
C PRO A 190 1.75 4.36 -7.47
N GLU A 191 2.88 4.95 -7.85
CA GLU A 191 3.12 5.56 -9.17
C GLU A 191 3.14 4.54 -10.32
N VAL A 192 3.17 3.24 -10.00
CA VAL A 192 3.37 2.17 -10.96
C VAL A 192 2.19 1.20 -10.97
N THR A 193 1.71 0.87 -12.17
CA THR A 193 0.58 -0.05 -12.34
C THR A 193 0.98 -1.49 -12.04
N LYS A 194 0.01 -2.34 -11.66
CA LYS A 194 0.22 -3.80 -11.50
C LYS A 194 0.86 -4.45 -12.73
N ARG A 195 0.55 -3.96 -13.94
CA ARG A 195 1.12 -4.48 -15.19
C ARG A 195 2.61 -4.19 -15.28
N THR A 196 3.02 -2.98 -14.93
CA THR A 196 4.41 -2.58 -14.93
C THR A 196 5.20 -3.31 -13.84
N LEU A 197 4.64 -3.48 -12.64
CA LEU A 197 5.27 -4.26 -11.57
C LEU A 197 5.47 -5.73 -11.94
N ARG A 198 4.51 -6.35 -12.63
CA ARG A 198 4.68 -7.72 -13.16
C ARG A 198 5.84 -7.77 -14.16
N ARG A 199 5.92 -6.81 -15.08
CA ARG A 199 7.02 -6.72 -16.04
C ARG A 199 8.38 -6.56 -15.34
N ASP A 200 8.47 -5.71 -14.31
CA ASP A 200 9.70 -5.56 -13.54
C ASP A 200 10.08 -6.84 -12.81
N LEU A 201 9.11 -7.55 -12.22
CA LEU A 201 9.34 -8.84 -11.57
C LEU A 201 9.74 -9.93 -12.59
N ASP A 202 9.15 -9.94 -13.78
CA ASP A 202 9.54 -10.84 -14.87
C ASP A 202 10.99 -10.57 -15.31
N GLU A 203 11.39 -9.30 -15.40
CA GLU A 203 12.78 -8.91 -15.68
C GLU A 203 13.73 -9.33 -14.54
N LEU A 204 13.30 -9.24 -13.28
CA LEU A 204 14.07 -9.70 -12.12
C LEU A 204 14.17 -11.24 -12.06
N LEU A 205 13.11 -11.96 -12.47
CA LEU A 205 13.10 -13.41 -12.60
C LEU A 205 14.10 -13.87 -13.67
N GLN A 206 14.09 -13.20 -14.84
CA GLN A 206 15.05 -13.46 -15.92
C GLN A 206 16.50 -13.22 -15.48
N LYS A 207 16.71 -12.24 -14.60
CA LYS A 207 18.02 -11.94 -13.99
C LYS A 207 18.39 -12.87 -12.83
N ASN A 208 17.58 -13.87 -12.49
CA ASN A 208 17.78 -14.78 -11.35
C ASN A 208 17.91 -14.06 -9.99
N LEU A 209 17.35 -12.86 -9.83
CA LEU A 209 17.42 -12.10 -8.57
C LEU A 209 16.26 -12.42 -7.64
N VAL A 210 15.13 -12.85 -8.22
CA VAL A 210 13.93 -13.23 -7.47
C VAL A 210 13.46 -14.60 -7.94
N GLU A 211 12.72 -15.30 -7.09
CA GLU A 211 12.03 -16.55 -7.40
C GLU A 211 10.54 -16.38 -7.15
N ARG A 212 9.72 -17.04 -7.97
CA ARG A 212 8.27 -17.01 -7.84
C ARG A 212 7.81 -18.25 -7.07
N LYS A 213 7.24 -18.05 -5.88
CA LYS A 213 6.65 -19.10 -5.06
C LYS A 213 5.12 -19.04 -5.04
N GLY A 214 4.52 -20.20 -4.78
CA GLY A 214 3.07 -20.36 -4.65
C GLY A 214 2.37 -20.74 -5.95
N ALA A 215 1.12 -21.17 -5.80
CA ALA A 215 0.27 -21.61 -6.90
C ALA A 215 -1.01 -20.76 -6.96
N TRP A 216 -1.60 -20.67 -8.15
CA TRP A 216 -2.89 -20.01 -8.39
C TRP A 216 -2.93 -18.52 -7.98
N ASN A 217 -3.78 -18.20 -7.01
CA ASN A 217 -4.04 -16.87 -6.48
C ASN A 217 -3.05 -16.46 -5.36
N ALA A 218 -2.23 -17.39 -4.88
CA ALA A 218 -1.27 -17.17 -3.80
C ALA A 218 0.17 -17.00 -4.31
N VAL A 219 0.34 -16.38 -5.48
CA VAL A 219 1.67 -16.12 -6.06
C VAL A 219 2.39 -15.03 -5.26
N SER A 220 3.56 -15.36 -4.74
CA SER A 220 4.51 -14.45 -4.10
C SER A 220 5.86 -14.51 -4.82
N TYR A 221 6.66 -13.47 -4.63
CA TYR A 221 8.03 -13.37 -5.13
C TYR A 221 8.94 -13.24 -3.94
N GLU A 222 10.09 -13.90 -3.96
CA GLU A 222 11.10 -13.87 -2.91
C GLU A 222 12.48 -13.64 -3.53
N LEU A 223 13.47 -13.23 -2.74
CA LEU A 223 14.84 -13.17 -3.24
C LEU A 223 15.40 -14.58 -3.39
N LYS A 224 16.06 -14.82 -4.53
CA LYS A 224 16.81 -16.05 -4.73
C LYS A 224 18.06 -15.99 -3.84
N THR A 225 18.16 -16.92 -2.89
CA THR A 225 19.33 -17.07 -2.01
C THR A 225 20.36 -17.99 -2.65
#